data_AF-A0A938VX33-F1
#
_entry.id   AF-A0A938VX33-F1
#
_cell.length_a   1.000
_cell.length_b   1.000
_cell.length_c   1.000
_cell.angle_alpha   90.00
_cell.angle_beta   90.00
_cell.angle_gamma   90.00
#
_symmetry.space_group_name_H-M   'P 1'
#
loop_
_entity.id
_entity.type
_entity.pdbx_description
1 polymer ?
#
loop_
_entity_poly.entity_id
_entity_poly.type
_entity_poly.pdbx_seq_one_letter_code
_entity_poly.pdbx_strand_id
1 'polypeptide(L)'
;MLGWVTARLIARIDDYLIETTLTTLLAYGAYLVAERLYFSGVLAVVAAGLVNGNLGPRGMSPTTRIVLFNFWEYVAFLANSLGPDRELIRVMAFGVVLFTLLVQSTTTSPLIRRLGIVTRTQAEREYEARHARLLAYLAAGKPWALPGIEELARLARDAVIVSTTDPFHHGIGYGTPAEAACYPQAGGLELARRSIEEGIAILARGDYWSYNQHCIQAKSDARDAGQVFRWLRGPLQGRILDLTYSDAAALYHAPSPTWVAGALIEWLPA
;
A
#
# COMPACT_ATOMS: atom_id res chain seq x y z
N MET A 1 -20.11 -14.16 -22.91
CA MET A 1 -20.83 -12.88 -23.20
C MET A 1 -21.51 -12.30 -21.95
N LEU A 2 -22.34 -13.06 -21.22
CA LEU A 2 -23.01 -12.58 -19.99
C LEU A 2 -22.05 -12.01 -18.92
N GLY A 3 -20.93 -12.68 -18.67
CA GLY A 3 -19.91 -12.19 -17.72
C GLY A 3 -19.24 -10.88 -18.15
N TRP A 4 -19.10 -10.64 -19.47
CA TRP A 4 -18.53 -9.40 -19.99
C TRP A 4 -19.51 -8.23 -19.87
N VAL A 5 -20.80 -8.47 -20.15
CA VAL A 5 -21.86 -7.48 -19.95
C VAL A 5 -21.99 -7.08 -18.48
N THR A 6 -21.99 -8.07 -17.59
CA THR A 6 -22.10 -7.82 -16.15
C THR A 6 -20.87 -7.10 -15.61
N ALA A 7 -19.66 -7.50 -16.02
CA ALA A 7 -18.44 -6.79 -15.63
C ALA A 7 -18.43 -5.33 -16.10
N ARG A 8 -19.04 -5.03 -17.26
CA ARG A 8 -19.14 -3.65 -17.79
C ARG A 8 -20.21 -2.81 -17.09
N LEU A 9 -21.24 -3.43 -16.53
CA LEU A 9 -22.24 -2.78 -15.68
C LEU A 9 -21.67 -2.51 -14.28
N ILE A 10 -21.02 -3.50 -13.69
CA ILE A 10 -20.33 -3.40 -12.38
C ILE A 10 -19.26 -2.31 -12.43
N ALA A 11 -18.48 -2.21 -13.50
CA ALA A 11 -17.46 -1.17 -13.64
C ALA A 11 -17.99 0.28 -13.69
N ARG A 12 -19.31 0.50 -13.65
CA ARG A 12 -19.95 1.84 -13.63
C ARG A 12 -20.69 2.15 -12.32
N ILE A 13 -20.72 1.22 -11.38
CA ILE A 13 -21.49 1.31 -10.13
C ILE A 13 -20.52 0.94 -9.00
N ASP A 14 -20.39 1.78 -7.97
CA ASP A 14 -19.55 1.50 -6.78
C ASP A 14 -20.47 1.36 -5.56
N ASP A 15 -21.23 0.27 -5.52
CA ASP A 15 -22.16 -0.08 -4.44
C ASP A 15 -22.13 -1.59 -4.20
N TYR A 16 -21.72 -1.99 -3.00
CA TYR A 16 -21.50 -3.39 -2.65
C TYR A 16 -22.77 -4.25 -2.70
N LEU A 17 -23.96 -3.69 -2.43
CA LEU A 17 -25.22 -4.44 -2.50
C LEU A 17 -25.59 -4.72 -3.95
N ILE A 18 -25.45 -3.72 -4.81
CA ILE A 18 -25.76 -3.85 -6.24
C ILE A 18 -24.79 -4.84 -6.89
N GLU A 19 -23.51 -4.74 -6.58
CA GLU A 19 -22.49 -5.64 -7.14
C GLU A 19 -22.66 -7.09 -6.68
N THR A 20 -22.89 -7.31 -5.39
CA THR A 20 -23.15 -8.65 -4.85
C THR A 20 -24.40 -9.26 -5.49
N THR A 21 -25.44 -8.47 -5.71
CA THR A 21 -26.66 -8.90 -6.39
C THR A 21 -26.38 -9.23 -7.86
N LEU A 22 -25.64 -8.39 -8.57
CA LEU A 22 -25.29 -8.61 -9.98
C LEU A 22 -24.41 -9.84 -10.19
N THR A 23 -23.43 -10.09 -9.32
CA THR A 23 -22.59 -11.29 -9.40
C THR A 23 -23.40 -12.57 -9.10
N THR A 24 -24.36 -12.49 -8.18
CA THR A 24 -25.28 -13.59 -7.87
C THR A 24 -26.22 -13.89 -9.04
N LEU A 25 -26.83 -12.85 -9.61
CA LEU A 25 -27.68 -12.93 -10.80
C LEU A 25 -26.90 -13.45 -12.01
N LEU A 26 -25.64 -13.05 -12.16
CA LEU A 26 -24.76 -13.57 -13.21
C LEU A 26 -24.51 -15.06 -13.02
N ALA A 27 -24.18 -15.51 -11.82
CA ALA A 27 -23.92 -16.92 -11.54
C ALA A 27 -25.17 -17.77 -11.83
N TYR A 28 -26.33 -17.38 -11.30
CA TYR A 28 -27.58 -18.13 -11.53
C TYR A 28 -28.09 -18.01 -12.98
N GLY A 29 -28.04 -16.81 -13.55
CA GLY A 29 -28.48 -16.54 -14.92
C GLY A 29 -27.62 -17.23 -15.97
N ALA A 30 -26.31 -17.30 -15.77
CA ALA A 30 -25.41 -18.04 -16.66
C ALA A 30 -25.72 -19.55 -16.64
N TYR A 31 -26.04 -20.11 -15.47
CA TYR A 31 -26.46 -21.50 -15.34
C TYR A 31 -27.75 -21.77 -16.12
N LEU A 32 -28.81 -20.99 -15.84
CA LEU A 32 -30.12 -21.21 -16.45
C LEU A 32 -30.12 -21.04 -17.97
N VAL A 33 -29.41 -20.02 -18.47
CA VAL A 33 -29.31 -19.77 -19.92
C VAL A 33 -28.56 -20.91 -20.61
N ALA A 34 -27.49 -21.43 -20.00
CA ALA A 34 -26.74 -22.55 -20.56
C ALA A 34 -27.55 -23.85 -20.58
N GLU A 35 -28.27 -24.17 -19.49
CA GLU A 35 -29.13 -25.36 -19.43
C GLU A 35 -30.28 -25.29 -20.46
N ARG A 36 -30.90 -24.13 -20.65
CA ARG A 36 -31.94 -23.94 -21.69
C ARG A 36 -31.42 -24.12 -23.11
N LEU A 37 -30.12 -23.96 -23.31
CA LEU A 37 -29.43 -24.15 -24.59
C LEU A 37 -28.73 -25.51 -24.68
N TYR A 38 -28.98 -26.43 -23.73
CA TYR A 38 -28.36 -27.76 -23.64
C TYR A 38 -26.83 -27.74 -23.55
N PHE A 39 -26.25 -26.67 -23.02
CA PHE A 39 -24.84 -26.58 -22.66
C PHE A 39 -24.65 -26.84 -21.16
N SER A 40 -23.41 -27.06 -20.72
CA SER A 40 -23.11 -27.25 -19.30
C SER A 40 -23.35 -25.96 -18.50
N GLY A 41 -24.38 -25.96 -17.66
CA GLY A 41 -24.66 -24.86 -16.73
C GLY A 41 -23.47 -24.53 -15.84
N VAL A 42 -22.83 -25.57 -15.27
CA VAL A 42 -21.67 -25.42 -14.36
C VAL A 42 -20.49 -24.71 -15.06
N LEU A 43 -20.12 -25.13 -16.26
CA LEU A 43 -19.02 -24.50 -17.00
C LEU A 43 -19.36 -23.06 -17.41
N ALA A 44 -20.64 -22.75 -17.68
CA ALA A 44 -21.08 -21.40 -17.99
C ALA A 44 -20.95 -20.45 -16.77
N VAL A 45 -21.27 -20.92 -15.56
CA VAL A 45 -21.05 -20.16 -14.31
C VAL A 45 -19.57 -19.90 -14.08
N VAL A 46 -18.73 -20.94 -14.23
CA VAL A 46 -17.27 -20.81 -14.06
C VAL A 46 -16.70 -19.80 -15.06
N ALA A 47 -17.08 -19.89 -16.33
CA ALA A 47 -16.65 -18.95 -17.36
C ALA A 47 -17.12 -17.52 -17.07
N ALA A 48 -18.36 -17.34 -16.60
CA ALA A 48 -18.88 -16.04 -16.19
C ALA A 48 -18.12 -15.46 -14.98
N GLY A 49 -17.83 -16.28 -13.99
CA GLY A 49 -17.05 -15.92 -12.80
C GLY A 49 -15.61 -15.53 -13.13
N LEU A 50 -14.92 -16.27 -14.00
CA LEU A 50 -13.56 -15.94 -14.44
C LEU A 50 -13.50 -14.62 -15.21
N VAL A 51 -14.47 -14.37 -16.09
CA VAL A 51 -14.55 -13.09 -16.82
C VAL A 51 -14.86 -11.94 -15.84
N ASN A 52 -15.77 -12.14 -14.90
CA ASN A 52 -16.12 -11.11 -13.91
C ASN A 52 -14.98 -10.83 -12.91
N GLY A 53 -14.28 -11.86 -12.44
CA GLY A 53 -13.16 -11.72 -11.51
C GLY A 53 -11.93 -11.06 -12.14
N ASN A 54 -11.69 -11.24 -13.45
CA ASN A 54 -10.57 -10.64 -14.16
C ASN A 54 -10.86 -9.22 -14.70
N LEU A 55 -12.13 -8.85 -14.88
CA LEU A 55 -12.52 -7.55 -15.43
C LEU A 55 -13.14 -6.61 -14.39
N GLY A 56 -13.89 -7.14 -13.42
CA GLY A 56 -14.68 -6.40 -12.43
C GLY A 56 -13.87 -5.54 -11.45
N PRO A 57 -12.71 -5.96 -10.94
CA PRO A 57 -11.98 -5.18 -9.93
C PRO A 57 -11.52 -3.79 -10.42
N ARG A 58 -11.50 -3.54 -11.74
CA ARG A 58 -10.95 -2.28 -12.29
C ARG A 58 -11.72 -1.01 -11.91
N GLY A 59 -12.94 -1.11 -11.35
CA GLY A 59 -13.75 0.04 -10.90
C GLY A 59 -14.22 -0.01 -9.44
N MET A 60 -13.91 -1.07 -8.69
CA MET A 60 -14.43 -1.29 -7.33
C MET A 60 -13.57 -0.64 -6.25
N SER A 61 -14.20 -0.02 -5.25
CA SER A 61 -13.52 0.40 -4.02
C SER A 61 -13.00 -0.79 -3.19
N PRO A 62 -11.95 -0.61 -2.35
CA PRO A 62 -11.40 -1.69 -1.53
C PRO A 62 -12.42 -2.32 -0.58
N THR A 63 -13.33 -1.52 -0.01
CA THR A 63 -14.39 -1.99 0.88
C THR A 63 -15.36 -2.93 0.17
N THR A 64 -15.80 -2.56 -1.05
CA THR A 64 -16.70 -3.38 -1.87
C THR A 64 -16.08 -4.74 -2.20
N ARG A 65 -14.77 -4.78 -2.50
CA ARG A 65 -14.06 -6.04 -2.77
C ARG A 65 -14.04 -6.98 -1.57
N ILE A 66 -13.82 -6.44 -0.37
CA ILE A 66 -13.80 -7.22 0.86
C ILE A 66 -15.19 -7.81 1.14
N VAL A 67 -16.24 -7.00 1.01
CA VAL A 67 -17.62 -7.45 1.23
C VAL A 67 -18.02 -8.54 0.23
N LEU A 68 -17.68 -8.36 -1.05
CA LEU A 68 -17.96 -9.34 -2.09
C LEU A 68 -17.22 -10.67 -1.85
N PHE A 69 -15.94 -10.60 -1.45
CA PHE A 69 -15.15 -11.80 -1.13
C PHE A 69 -15.75 -12.57 0.04
N ASN A 70 -16.05 -11.89 1.14
CA ASN A 70 -16.62 -12.50 2.35
C ASN A 70 -17.99 -13.13 2.07
N PHE A 71 -18.82 -12.49 1.24
CA PHE A 71 -20.12 -13.05 0.85
C PHE A 71 -19.97 -14.38 0.11
N TRP A 72 -19.10 -14.45 -0.91
CA TRP A 72 -18.88 -15.66 -1.69
C TRP A 72 -18.20 -16.77 -0.89
N GLU A 73 -17.31 -16.42 0.03
CA GLU A 73 -16.70 -17.36 0.98
C GLU A 73 -17.77 -17.98 1.90
N TYR A 74 -18.70 -17.17 2.41
CA TYR A 74 -19.82 -17.66 3.23
C TYR A 74 -20.76 -18.58 2.43
N VAL A 75 -21.09 -18.22 1.18
CA VAL A 75 -21.92 -19.06 0.31
C VAL A 75 -21.22 -20.38 -0.01
N ALA A 76 -19.91 -20.35 -0.29
CA ALA A 76 -19.12 -21.56 -0.51
C ALA A 76 -19.07 -22.44 0.75
N PHE A 77 -18.93 -21.85 1.93
CA PHE A 77 -18.98 -22.56 3.20
C PHE A 77 -20.34 -23.25 3.43
N LEU A 78 -21.45 -22.56 3.17
CA LEU A 78 -22.79 -23.15 3.27
C LEU A 78 -23.00 -24.30 2.27
N ALA A 79 -22.61 -24.10 1.01
CA ALA A 79 -22.73 -25.11 -0.03
C ALA A 79 -21.93 -26.38 0.31
N ASN A 80 -20.73 -26.23 0.87
CA ASN A 80 -19.90 -27.34 1.32
C ASN A 80 -20.45 -28.04 2.57
N SER A 81 -21.11 -27.28 3.45
CA SER A 81 -21.65 -27.81 4.70
C SER A 81 -22.96 -28.60 4.50
N LEU A 82 -23.76 -28.26 3.49
CA LEU A 82 -25.13 -28.79 3.31
C LEU A 82 -25.29 -29.88 2.22
N GLY A 83 -24.26 -30.19 1.42
CA GLY A 83 -24.36 -31.09 0.25
C GLY A 83 -24.37 -32.62 0.55
N PRO A 84 -25.31 -33.42 0.00
CA PRO A 84 -25.44 -34.86 0.30
C PRO A 84 -24.48 -35.84 -0.41
N ASP A 85 -23.82 -35.48 -1.52
CA ASP A 85 -22.97 -36.41 -2.29
C ASP A 85 -21.58 -35.83 -2.59
N ARG A 86 -20.57 -36.27 -1.83
CA ARG A 86 -19.34 -35.49 -1.57
C ARG A 86 -18.10 -35.80 -2.43
N GLU A 87 -18.07 -36.85 -3.23
CA GLU A 87 -16.82 -37.32 -3.86
C GLU A 87 -16.73 -37.01 -5.37
N LEU A 88 -17.68 -37.47 -6.19
CA LEU A 88 -17.52 -37.44 -7.65
C LEU A 88 -17.65 -36.03 -8.26
N ILE A 89 -18.58 -35.22 -7.77
CA ILE A 89 -18.79 -33.83 -8.24
C ILE A 89 -17.66 -32.93 -7.75
N ARG A 90 -17.12 -33.19 -6.56
CA ARG A 90 -15.98 -32.46 -5.99
C ARG A 90 -14.71 -32.70 -6.80
N VAL A 91 -14.42 -33.94 -7.18
CA VAL A 91 -13.23 -34.30 -7.97
C VAL A 91 -13.28 -33.72 -9.39
N MET A 92 -14.44 -33.76 -10.07
CA MET A 92 -14.57 -33.18 -11.41
C MET A 92 -14.51 -31.65 -11.39
N ALA A 93 -15.18 -31.00 -10.43
CA ALA A 93 -15.15 -29.55 -10.29
C ALA A 93 -13.74 -29.03 -9.95
N PHE A 94 -13.03 -29.70 -9.04
CA PHE A 94 -11.66 -29.33 -8.70
C PHE A 94 -10.70 -29.59 -9.87
N GLY A 95 -10.84 -30.73 -10.57
CA GLY A 95 -9.99 -31.08 -11.70
C GLY A 95 -10.11 -30.12 -12.88
N VAL A 96 -11.33 -29.72 -13.24
CA VAL A 96 -11.56 -28.78 -14.35
C VAL A 96 -11.14 -27.35 -13.98
N VAL A 97 -11.39 -26.92 -12.73
CA VAL A 97 -10.93 -25.60 -12.25
C VAL A 97 -9.40 -25.56 -12.20
N LEU A 98 -8.73 -26.61 -11.72
CA LEU A 98 -7.27 -26.68 -11.68
C LEU A 98 -6.66 -26.70 -13.09
N PHE A 99 -7.26 -27.47 -14.01
CA PHE A 99 -6.79 -27.55 -15.40
C PHE A 99 -6.93 -26.20 -16.13
N THR A 100 -8.05 -25.51 -15.97
CA THR A 100 -8.26 -24.20 -16.61
C THR A 100 -7.36 -23.13 -15.99
N LEU A 101 -7.16 -23.12 -14.68
CA LEU A 101 -6.24 -22.18 -14.03
C LEU A 101 -4.78 -22.43 -14.43
N LEU A 102 -4.31 -23.68 -14.50
CA LEU A 102 -2.91 -23.98 -14.82
C LEU A 102 -2.62 -23.85 -16.33
N VAL A 103 -3.47 -24.41 -17.18
CA VAL A 103 -3.22 -24.49 -18.62
C VAL A 103 -3.61 -23.18 -19.31
N GLN A 104 -4.74 -22.55 -18.99
CA GLN A 104 -5.07 -21.27 -19.63
C GLN A 104 -4.20 -20.12 -19.12
N SER A 105 -3.86 -20.05 -17.82
CA SER A 105 -3.03 -18.95 -17.30
C SER A 105 -1.64 -18.91 -17.94
N THR A 106 -1.01 -20.07 -18.11
CA THR A 106 0.33 -20.18 -18.74
C THR A 106 0.28 -19.97 -20.26
N THR A 107 -0.80 -20.36 -20.93
CA THR A 107 -0.90 -20.27 -22.41
C THR A 107 -1.42 -18.93 -22.92
N THR A 108 -2.17 -18.19 -22.08
CA THR A 108 -2.77 -16.90 -22.48
C THR A 108 -1.74 -15.76 -22.48
N SER A 109 -0.75 -15.79 -21.58
CA SER A 109 0.32 -14.77 -21.54
C SER A 109 1.18 -14.71 -22.81
N PRO A 110 1.68 -15.83 -23.37
CA PRO A 110 2.37 -15.85 -24.66
C PRO A 110 1.47 -15.40 -25.82
N LEU A 111 0.19 -15.79 -25.80
CA LEU A 111 -0.78 -15.47 -26.86
C LEU A 111 -1.10 -13.97 -26.89
N ILE A 112 -1.32 -13.35 -25.73
CA ILE A 112 -1.55 -11.90 -25.60
C ILE A 112 -0.31 -11.10 -26.05
N ARG A 113 0.91 -11.57 -25.73
CA ARG A 113 2.15 -10.95 -26.24
C ARG A 113 2.26 -11.07 -27.76
N ARG A 114 1.90 -12.22 -28.34
CA ARG A 114 1.91 -12.44 -29.80
C ARG A 114 0.89 -11.59 -30.55
N LEU A 115 -0.26 -11.32 -29.93
CA LEU A 115 -1.36 -10.55 -30.52
C LEU A 115 -1.24 -9.04 -30.25
N GLY A 116 -0.28 -8.60 -29.44
CA GLY A 116 0.00 -7.16 -29.21
C GLY A 116 -1.07 -6.40 -28.43
N ILE A 117 -1.96 -7.09 -27.71
CA ILE A 117 -3.19 -6.51 -27.13
C ILE A 117 -2.94 -5.74 -25.80
N VAL A 118 -1.72 -5.78 -25.24
CA VAL A 118 -1.40 -5.04 -24.01
C VAL A 118 -1.19 -3.55 -24.30
N THR A 119 -2.29 -2.81 -24.43
CA THR A 119 -2.27 -1.34 -24.39
C THR A 119 -2.48 -0.87 -22.96
N ARG A 120 -1.38 -0.66 -22.24
CA ARG A 120 -1.38 0.08 -20.96
C ARG A 120 -1.90 1.50 -21.21
N THR A 121 -2.97 1.90 -20.55
CA THR A 121 -3.60 3.21 -20.75
C THR A 121 -2.69 4.35 -20.27
N GLN A 122 -2.79 5.52 -20.91
CA GLN A 122 -1.94 6.67 -20.58
C GLN A 122 -2.20 7.21 -19.18
N ALA A 123 -3.46 7.17 -18.71
CA ALA A 123 -3.85 7.61 -17.37
C ALA A 123 -3.27 6.73 -16.25
N GLU A 124 -3.21 5.41 -16.43
CA GLU A 124 -2.56 4.50 -15.48
C GLU A 124 -1.05 4.75 -15.42
N ARG A 125 -0.40 4.97 -16.59
CA ARG A 125 1.04 5.33 -16.62
C ARG A 125 1.30 6.69 -15.98
N GLU A 126 0.44 7.68 -16.18
CA GLU A 126 0.58 9.00 -15.57
C GLU A 126 0.35 8.96 -14.07
N TYR A 127 -0.63 8.17 -13.59
CA TYR A 127 -0.85 7.97 -12.16
C TYR A 127 0.30 7.23 -11.50
N GLU A 128 0.74 6.09 -12.06
CA GLU A 128 1.92 5.36 -11.56
C GLU A 128 3.19 6.21 -11.65
N ALA A 129 3.38 6.98 -12.74
CA ALA A 129 4.51 7.89 -12.85
C ALA A 129 4.42 9.03 -11.84
N ARG A 130 3.24 9.57 -11.55
CA ARG A 130 3.05 10.63 -10.55
C ARG A 130 3.27 10.10 -9.12
N HIS A 131 2.82 8.88 -8.84
CA HIS A 131 3.04 8.20 -7.56
C HIS A 131 4.52 7.81 -7.37
N ALA A 132 5.14 7.25 -8.42
CA ALA A 132 6.58 6.95 -8.44
C ALA A 132 7.43 8.22 -8.36
N ARG A 133 6.99 9.33 -8.98
CA ARG A 133 7.65 10.64 -8.85
C ARG A 133 7.53 11.19 -7.43
N LEU A 134 6.35 11.13 -6.81
CA LEU A 134 6.15 11.57 -5.41
C LEU A 134 7.04 10.79 -4.43
N LEU A 135 7.09 9.46 -4.55
CA LEU A 135 7.98 8.61 -3.75
C LEU A 135 9.46 8.89 -4.06
N ALA A 136 9.81 9.14 -5.33
CA ALA A 136 11.16 9.52 -5.71
C ALA A 136 11.58 10.89 -5.13
N TYR A 137 10.66 11.86 -5.02
CA TYR A 137 11.00 13.18 -4.48
C TYR A 137 11.31 13.16 -2.98
N LEU A 138 10.54 12.38 -2.21
CA LEU A 138 10.74 12.24 -0.77
C LEU A 138 12.06 11.50 -0.43
N ALA A 139 12.42 10.48 -1.23
CA ALA A 139 13.59 9.65 -0.97
C ALA A 139 14.92 10.11 -1.61
N ALA A 140 14.93 11.11 -2.50
CA ALA A 140 16.10 11.35 -3.37
C ALA A 140 17.11 12.40 -2.89
N GLY A 141 16.94 13.05 -1.74
CA GLY A 141 17.90 14.07 -1.29
C GLY A 141 17.82 15.39 -2.07
N LYS A 142 16.68 15.67 -2.72
CA LYS A 142 16.54 16.80 -3.68
C LYS A 142 15.28 17.62 -3.39
N PRO A 143 15.25 18.38 -2.28
CA PRO A 143 14.06 19.15 -1.89
C PRO A 143 13.63 20.17 -2.95
N TRP A 144 14.57 20.73 -3.72
CA TRP A 144 14.27 21.65 -4.84
C TRP A 144 13.50 21.02 -5.99
N ALA A 145 13.43 19.69 -6.07
CA ALA A 145 12.69 19.00 -7.12
C ALA A 145 11.21 18.77 -6.74
N LEU A 146 10.82 19.10 -5.51
CA LEU A 146 9.45 18.92 -5.02
C LEU A 146 8.47 19.83 -5.77
N PRO A 147 7.36 19.30 -6.31
CA PRO A 147 6.34 20.13 -6.95
C PRO A 147 5.78 21.19 -5.99
N GLY A 148 5.79 22.46 -6.43
CA GLY A 148 5.28 23.59 -5.64
C GLY A 148 6.26 24.10 -4.57
N ILE A 149 7.51 23.64 -4.55
CA ILE A 149 8.49 24.07 -3.55
C ILE A 149 8.80 25.57 -3.64
N GLU A 150 8.78 26.17 -4.83
CA GLU A 150 9.02 27.61 -4.98
C GLU A 150 7.86 28.45 -4.42
N GLU A 151 6.62 27.97 -4.57
CA GLU A 151 5.46 28.61 -3.96
C GLU A 151 5.49 28.47 -2.45
N LEU A 152 5.82 27.28 -1.94
CA LEU A 152 6.00 27.04 -0.51
C LEU A 152 7.12 27.92 0.07
N ALA A 153 8.26 28.06 -0.63
CA ALA A 153 9.36 28.96 -0.23
C ALA A 153 8.93 30.42 -0.16
N ARG A 154 8.04 30.86 -1.06
CA ARG A 154 7.48 32.21 -1.02
C ARG A 154 6.60 32.43 0.21
N LEU A 155 5.72 31.46 0.51
CA LEU A 155 4.84 31.51 1.68
C LEU A 155 5.62 31.41 3.00
N ALA A 156 6.68 30.61 3.02
CA ALA A 156 7.48 30.35 4.21
C ALA A 156 8.47 31.47 4.59
N ARG A 157 8.69 32.47 3.71
CA ARG A 157 9.71 33.52 3.88
C ARG A 157 9.59 34.25 5.21
N ASP A 158 8.37 34.67 5.54
CA ASP A 158 8.06 35.48 6.72
C ASP A 158 7.24 34.70 7.77
N ALA A 159 7.19 33.36 7.63
CA ALA A 159 6.44 32.48 8.52
C ALA A 159 7.35 31.84 9.57
N VAL A 160 6.77 31.59 10.76
CA VAL A 160 7.34 30.63 11.72
C VAL A 160 7.01 29.23 11.19
N ILE A 161 8.04 28.43 10.92
CA ILE A 161 7.86 27.05 10.47
C ILE A 161 7.95 26.13 11.68
N VAL A 162 6.87 25.40 11.94
CA VAL A 162 6.83 24.33 12.94
C VAL A 162 6.66 23.02 12.18
N SER A 163 7.46 22.01 12.54
CA SER A 163 7.36 20.67 11.98
C SER A 163 7.31 19.66 13.12
N THR A 164 6.36 18.73 13.02
CA THR A 164 6.26 17.58 13.92
C THR A 164 6.83 16.37 13.21
N THR A 165 7.81 15.72 13.83
CA THR A 165 8.45 14.53 13.28
C THR A 165 9.03 13.71 14.42
N ASP A 166 9.16 12.41 14.17
CA ASP A 166 9.79 11.45 15.05
C ASP A 166 11.24 11.25 14.60
N PRO A 167 12.19 11.98 15.21
CA PRO A 167 13.56 12.04 14.70
C PRO A 167 14.36 10.76 14.91
N PHE A 168 13.91 9.82 15.75
CA PHE A 168 14.59 8.55 16.01
C PHE A 168 13.62 7.45 16.45
N HIS A 169 13.65 6.32 15.75
CA HIS A 169 12.84 5.14 16.06
C HIS A 169 13.74 3.97 16.48
N HIS A 170 13.44 3.32 17.61
CA HIS A 170 14.29 2.24 18.13
C HIS A 170 13.50 1.06 18.69
N GLY A 171 14.14 -0.10 18.66
CA GLY A 171 13.60 -1.31 19.26
C GLY A 171 13.09 -2.35 18.27
N ILE A 172 12.53 -3.42 18.82
CA ILE A 172 12.24 -4.68 18.11
C ILE A 172 11.15 -4.49 17.07
N GLY A 173 10.09 -3.73 17.38
CA GLY A 173 9.00 -3.41 16.46
C GLY A 173 9.44 -2.59 15.25
N TYR A 174 10.57 -1.88 15.36
CA TYR A 174 11.20 -1.17 14.25
C TYR A 174 12.31 -2.00 13.57
N GLY A 175 12.42 -3.31 13.84
CA GLY A 175 13.38 -4.21 13.22
C GLY A 175 14.81 -4.12 13.78
N THR A 176 14.98 -3.61 15.00
CA THR A 176 16.28 -3.67 15.70
C THR A 176 16.48 -5.06 16.27
N PRO A 177 17.64 -5.72 16.06
CA PRO A 177 17.93 -7.01 16.69
C PRO A 177 17.79 -6.95 18.21
N ALA A 178 17.30 -8.00 18.83
CA ALA A 178 16.96 -8.02 20.27
C ALA A 178 18.19 -7.72 21.15
N GLU A 179 19.37 -8.16 20.72
CA GLU A 179 20.67 -7.93 21.36
C GLU A 179 21.14 -6.46 21.29
N ALA A 180 20.66 -5.70 20.31
CA ALA A 180 21.00 -4.29 20.11
C ALA A 180 19.86 -3.35 20.55
N ALA A 181 18.69 -3.91 20.87
CA ALA A 181 17.52 -3.18 21.32
C ALA A 181 17.72 -2.74 22.79
N CYS A 182 17.67 -1.44 23.04
CA CYS A 182 17.87 -0.87 24.37
C CYS A 182 16.64 -0.08 24.83
N TYR A 183 16.41 -0.10 26.15
CA TYR A 183 15.35 0.70 26.76
C TYR A 183 15.77 2.19 26.82
N PRO A 184 14.82 3.12 26.78
CA PRO A 184 15.11 4.57 26.84
C PRO A 184 16.05 4.95 27.99
N GLN A 185 15.77 4.45 29.20
CA GLN A 185 16.57 4.72 30.41
C GLN A 185 17.88 3.93 30.47
N ALA A 186 18.01 2.86 29.69
CA ALA A 186 19.20 2.00 29.64
C ALA A 186 20.16 2.44 28.52
N GLY A 187 20.39 3.75 28.41
CA GLY A 187 21.25 4.36 27.38
C GLY A 187 20.58 4.61 26.03
N GLY A 188 19.32 4.23 25.84
CA GLY A 188 18.58 4.47 24.60
C GLY A 188 18.40 5.96 24.28
N LEU A 189 18.06 6.78 25.26
CA LEU A 189 17.91 8.23 25.06
C LEU A 189 19.23 8.93 24.71
N GLU A 190 20.35 8.44 25.24
CA GLU A 190 21.68 8.96 24.91
C GLU A 190 22.05 8.62 23.46
N LEU A 191 21.72 7.41 23.01
CA LEU A 191 21.85 7.00 21.61
C LEU A 191 20.98 7.87 20.69
N ALA A 192 19.72 8.09 21.07
CA ALA A 192 18.81 8.95 20.31
C ALA A 192 19.35 10.37 20.22
N ARG A 193 19.80 10.97 21.33
CA ARG A 193 20.39 12.31 21.34
C ARG A 193 21.54 12.44 20.36
N ARG A 194 22.52 11.53 20.42
CA ARG A 194 23.69 11.54 19.53
C ARG A 194 23.29 11.39 18.07
N SER A 195 22.38 10.46 17.77
CA SER A 195 21.87 10.27 16.42
C SER A 195 21.20 11.55 15.90
N ILE A 196 20.36 12.20 16.70
CA ILE A 196 19.68 13.44 16.31
C ILE A 196 20.69 14.58 16.10
N GLU A 197 21.69 14.72 16.97
CA GLU A 197 22.77 15.72 16.84
C GLU A 197 23.59 15.52 15.56
N GLU A 198 23.91 14.27 15.21
CA GLU A 198 24.56 13.93 13.94
C GLU A 198 23.69 14.35 12.74
N GLY A 199 22.39 14.03 12.76
CA GLY A 199 21.44 14.44 11.74
C GLY A 199 21.38 15.97 11.58
N ILE A 200 21.32 16.71 12.69
CA ILE A 200 21.36 18.18 12.71
C ILE A 200 22.65 18.69 12.05
N ALA A 201 23.81 18.12 12.41
CA ALA A 201 25.10 18.54 11.86
C ALA A 201 25.20 18.28 10.35
N ILE A 202 24.64 17.17 9.85
CA ILE A 202 24.59 16.87 8.42
C ILE A 202 23.70 17.88 7.68
N LEU A 203 22.49 18.14 8.20
CA LEU A 203 21.57 19.14 7.66
C LEU A 203 22.17 20.55 7.63
N ALA A 204 22.89 20.95 8.68
CA ALA A 204 23.53 22.26 8.76
C ALA A 204 24.47 22.49 7.57
N ARG A 205 25.25 21.46 7.17
CA ARG A 205 26.14 21.49 6.00
C ARG A 205 25.41 21.53 4.65
N GLY A 206 24.09 21.32 4.62
CA GLY A 206 23.31 21.23 3.39
C GLY A 206 23.52 19.93 2.63
N ASP A 207 24.03 18.88 3.29
CA ASP A 207 24.24 17.57 2.70
C ASP A 207 22.98 16.71 2.79
N TYR A 208 22.05 16.95 1.86
CA TYR A 208 20.74 16.30 1.83
C TYR A 208 20.82 14.79 1.61
N TRP A 209 21.78 14.31 0.81
CA TRP A 209 21.92 12.88 0.56
C TRP A 209 22.41 12.13 1.79
N SER A 210 23.46 12.63 2.45
CA SER A 210 23.95 12.00 3.68
C SER A 210 22.90 12.09 4.78
N TYR A 211 22.12 13.17 4.85
CA TYR A 211 21.03 13.28 5.81
C TYR A 211 19.95 12.22 5.55
N ASN A 212 19.59 12.00 4.29
CA ASN A 212 18.65 10.94 3.91
C ASN A 212 19.13 9.55 4.34
N GLN A 213 20.42 9.24 4.13
CA GLN A 213 21.02 7.97 4.58
C GLN A 213 21.02 7.84 6.10
N HIS A 214 21.36 8.92 6.80
CA HIS A 214 21.30 8.97 8.25
C HIS A 214 19.87 8.71 8.76
N CYS A 215 18.85 9.32 8.15
CA CYS A 215 17.45 9.06 8.51
C CYS A 215 17.01 7.62 8.23
N ILE A 216 17.60 6.91 7.28
CA ILE A 216 17.35 5.47 7.09
C ILE A 216 17.91 4.68 8.29
N GLN A 217 19.13 4.99 8.71
CA GLN A 217 19.80 4.31 9.82
C GLN A 217 19.13 4.60 11.17
N ALA A 218 18.82 5.87 11.43
CA ALA A 218 18.09 6.35 12.61
C ALA A 218 16.59 5.98 12.56
N LYS A 219 16.14 5.39 11.44
CA LYS A 219 14.74 5.08 11.14
C LYS A 219 13.83 6.31 11.31
N SER A 220 14.36 7.50 11.04
CA SER A 220 13.76 8.81 11.33
C SER A 220 12.71 9.20 10.29
N ASP A 221 11.58 9.73 10.77
CA ASP A 221 10.55 10.36 9.94
C ASP A 221 10.94 11.78 9.49
N ALA A 222 12.01 12.33 10.08
CA ALA A 222 12.48 13.68 9.76
C ALA A 222 13.12 13.76 8.37
N ARG A 223 13.27 12.61 7.69
CA ARG A 223 13.83 12.48 6.34
C ARG A 223 13.29 13.54 5.38
N ASP A 224 11.97 13.70 5.30
CA ASP A 224 11.35 14.61 4.34
C ASP A 224 11.29 16.02 4.89
N ALA A 225 10.74 16.16 6.10
CA ALA A 225 10.50 17.44 6.74
C ALA A 225 11.80 18.22 6.99
N GLY A 226 12.88 17.56 7.43
CA GLY A 226 14.17 18.19 7.69
C GLY A 226 14.80 18.79 6.44
N GLN A 227 14.77 18.06 5.31
CA GLN A 227 15.33 18.54 4.04
C GLN A 227 14.55 19.72 3.48
N VAL A 228 13.22 19.65 3.52
CA VAL A 228 12.33 20.74 3.10
C VAL A 228 12.57 21.96 3.98
N PHE A 229 12.58 21.79 5.30
CA PHE A 229 12.84 22.86 6.24
C PHE A 229 14.17 23.57 5.97
N ARG A 230 15.26 22.81 5.80
CA ARG A 230 16.59 23.34 5.49
C ARG A 230 16.67 24.03 4.13
N TRP A 231 15.91 23.56 3.15
CA TRP A 231 15.80 24.22 1.85
C TRP A 231 15.07 25.57 1.96
N LEU A 232 13.93 25.60 2.65
CA LEU A 232 13.10 26.80 2.80
C LEU A 232 13.79 27.91 3.59
N ARG A 233 14.57 27.56 4.62
CA ARG A 233 15.19 28.52 5.55
C ARG A 233 16.64 28.88 5.23
N GLY A 234 17.29 28.16 4.31
CA GLY A 234 18.72 28.36 4.04
C GLY A 234 19.62 27.79 5.14
N PRO A 235 20.89 28.23 5.23
CA PRO A 235 21.83 27.79 6.25
C PRO A 235 21.31 27.99 7.68
N LEU A 236 21.38 26.94 8.49
CA LEU A 236 20.83 26.89 9.84
C LEU A 236 21.72 26.08 10.77
N GLN A 237 21.67 26.40 12.06
CA GLN A 237 22.24 25.63 13.16
C GLN A 237 21.11 25.15 14.07
N GLY A 238 21.12 23.86 14.42
CA GLY A 238 20.11 23.25 15.28
C GLY A 238 20.65 22.97 16.69
N ARG A 239 19.80 23.12 17.69
CA ARG A 239 20.09 22.74 19.08
C ARG A 239 18.91 21.99 19.69
N ILE A 240 19.18 20.85 20.31
CA ILE A 240 18.15 20.11 21.06
C ILE A 240 17.91 20.85 22.39
N LEU A 241 16.70 21.34 22.57
CA LEU A 241 16.24 21.97 23.81
C LEU A 241 15.72 20.94 24.81
N ASP A 242 14.99 19.94 24.31
CA ASP A 242 14.41 18.88 25.12
C ASP A 242 14.33 17.57 24.33
N LEU A 243 14.37 16.44 25.04
CA LEU A 243 14.29 15.10 24.47
C LEU A 243 13.42 14.21 25.36
N THR A 244 12.34 13.71 24.79
CA THR A 244 11.40 12.78 25.43
C THR A 244 11.26 11.52 24.60
N TYR A 245 10.52 10.53 25.11
CA TYR A 245 10.20 9.32 24.36
C TYR A 245 8.75 8.89 24.57
N SER A 246 8.25 8.12 23.60
CA SER A 246 6.95 7.44 23.65
C SER A 246 7.16 5.94 23.45
N ASP A 247 6.52 5.12 24.29
CA ASP A 247 6.45 3.68 24.09
C ASP A 247 5.51 3.38 22.92
N ALA A 248 5.98 2.59 21.96
CA ALA A 248 5.24 2.20 20.77
C ALA A 248 4.98 0.68 20.68
N ALA A 249 5.41 -0.11 21.68
CA ALA A 249 5.26 -1.55 21.70
C ALA A 249 3.78 -1.99 21.59
N ALA A 250 2.90 -1.35 22.36
CA ALA A 250 1.47 -1.61 22.32
C ALA A 250 0.84 -1.23 20.97
N LEU A 251 1.26 -0.11 20.39
CA LEU A 251 0.74 0.40 19.11
C LEU A 251 1.05 -0.56 17.95
N TYR A 252 2.26 -1.11 17.93
CA TYR A 252 2.70 -2.02 16.87
C TYR A 252 2.49 -3.51 17.20
N HIS A 253 1.86 -3.83 18.33
CA HIS A 253 1.78 -5.20 18.85
C HIS A 253 3.14 -5.92 18.83
N ALA A 254 4.19 -5.19 19.20
CA ALA A 254 5.58 -5.62 19.10
C ALA A 254 6.23 -5.81 20.49
N PRO A 255 7.27 -6.66 20.61
CA PRO A 255 7.99 -6.82 21.88
C PRO A 255 8.71 -5.53 22.33
N SER A 256 8.83 -5.34 23.63
CA SER A 256 9.66 -4.29 24.22
C SER A 256 11.15 -4.67 24.18
N PRO A 257 12.08 -3.70 24.04
CA PRO A 257 11.80 -2.27 23.87
C PRO A 257 11.39 -1.96 22.43
N THR A 258 10.37 -1.12 22.26
CA THR A 258 9.93 -0.54 20.98
C THR A 258 9.39 0.85 21.28
N TRP A 259 10.09 1.90 20.82
CA TRP A 259 9.84 3.27 21.26
C TRP A 259 10.38 4.29 20.27
N VAL A 260 9.93 5.53 20.45
CA VAL A 260 10.24 6.67 19.58
C VAL A 260 10.79 7.81 20.42
N ALA A 261 11.83 8.49 19.96
CA ALA A 261 12.31 9.70 20.62
C ALA A 261 11.69 10.94 19.97
N GLY A 262 11.09 11.82 20.77
CA GLY A 262 10.63 13.13 20.35
C GLY A 262 11.61 14.19 20.83
N ALA A 263 12.13 15.04 19.93
CA ALA A 263 13.05 16.11 20.28
C ALA A 263 12.46 17.49 19.98
N LEU A 264 12.52 18.39 20.95
CA LEU A 264 12.29 19.80 20.73
C LEU A 264 13.60 20.42 20.22
N ILE A 265 13.63 20.83 18.95
CA ILE A 265 14.82 21.36 18.31
C ILE A 265 14.58 22.82 17.95
N GLU A 266 15.47 23.69 18.44
CA GLU A 266 15.55 25.08 18.02
C GLU A 266 16.49 25.19 16.82
N TRP A 267 16.04 25.89 15.77
CA TRP A 267 16.82 26.15 14.56
C TRP A 267 17.06 27.64 14.40
N LEU A 268 18.33 28.04 14.40
CA LEU A 268 18.77 29.42 14.26
C LEU A 268 19.41 29.63 12.88
N PRO A 269 19.20 30.78 12.21
CA PRO A 269 19.96 31.16 11.03
C PRO A 269 21.46 31.09 11.30
N ALA A 270 22.22 30.50 10.39
CA ALA A 270 23.68 30.43 10.47
C ALA A 270 24.35 31.73 10.01
#